data_AF-A0A1V5PNC3-F1
#
_entry.id   AF-A0A1V5PNC3-F1
#
_cell.length_a   1.000
_cell.length_b   1.000
_cell.length_c   1.000
_cell.angle_alpha   90.00
_cell.angle_beta   90.00
_cell.angle_gamma   90.00
#
_symmetry.space_group_name_H-M   'P 1'
#
loop_
_entity.id
_entity.type
_entity.pdbx_description
1 polymer ?
#
loop_
_entity_poly.entity_id
_entity_poly.type
_entity_poly.pdbx_seq_one_letter_code
_entity_poly.pdbx_strand_id
1 'polypeptide(L)'
;MVFKPLKLSKEKPVLHNTGIANLLIEPLEGGKFFNVYTLNNNKKFRYRLKNEKVKRDIFFEAWKRSFEFEMMNYLIITRVSQGEHIYMRNNYLQYKTETGITKKKINTQKILEITSQIGISKEIISKALKVLGKNV
;
A
#
# COMPACT_ATOMS: atom_id res chain seq x y z
N MET A 1 -10.20 10.00 5.61
CA MET A 1 -10.75 8.96 4.70
C MET A 1 -9.79 8.79 3.52
N VAL A 2 -9.32 7.56 3.28
CA VAL A 2 -8.25 7.23 2.30
C VAL A 2 -8.53 7.70 0.88
N PHE A 3 -9.81 7.74 0.48
CA PHE A 3 -10.23 8.04 -0.90
C PHE A 3 -10.57 9.51 -1.16
N LYS A 4 -10.22 10.41 -0.25
CA LYS A 4 -10.42 11.85 -0.45
C LYS A 4 -9.12 12.49 -0.95
N PRO A 5 -9.15 13.23 -2.08
CA PRO A 5 -8.00 14.02 -2.50
C PRO A 5 -7.53 14.95 -1.38
N LEU A 6 -6.22 15.09 -1.24
CA LEU A 6 -5.59 15.93 -0.23
C LEU A 6 -4.90 17.12 -0.90
N LYS A 7 -5.30 18.33 -0.55
CA LYS A 7 -4.61 19.54 -0.99
C LYS A 7 -3.28 19.65 -0.24
N LEU A 8 -2.18 19.65 -0.99
CA LEU A 8 -0.84 19.84 -0.42
C LEU A 8 -0.55 21.34 -0.26
N SER A 9 0.15 21.69 0.83
CA SER A 9 0.68 23.03 1.05
C SER A 9 2.17 23.05 0.73
N LYS A 10 2.63 24.07 0.00
CA LYS A 10 4.05 24.25 -0.34
C LYS A 10 4.87 24.88 0.79
N GLU A 11 4.20 25.41 1.81
CA GLU A 11 4.82 26.20 2.88
C GLU A 11 4.73 25.51 4.25
N LYS A 12 3.61 24.83 4.51
CA LYS A 12 3.31 24.26 5.84
C LYS A 12 3.08 22.76 5.76
N PRO A 13 3.46 22.00 6.80
CA PRO A 13 3.12 20.59 6.88
C PRO A 13 1.61 20.36 6.88
N VAL A 14 1.17 19.26 6.28
CA VAL A 14 -0.23 18.83 6.23
C VAL A 14 -0.38 17.57 7.05
N LEU A 15 -1.27 17.62 8.05
CA LEU A 15 -1.70 16.45 8.81
C LEU A 15 -2.99 15.89 8.20
N HIS A 16 -3.05 14.58 8.01
CA HIS A 16 -4.23 13.94 7.44
C HIS A 16 -4.53 12.59 8.08
N ASN A 17 -5.70 12.46 8.70
CA ASN A 17 -6.20 11.17 9.19
C ASN A 17 -6.93 10.43 8.06
N THR A 18 -6.39 9.27 7.70
CA THR A 18 -6.92 8.40 6.65
C THR A 18 -8.07 7.49 7.13
N GLY A 19 -8.25 7.34 8.45
CA GLY A 19 -9.13 6.38 9.12
C GLY A 19 -8.38 5.11 9.56
N ILE A 20 -7.18 4.88 9.03
CA ILE A 20 -6.31 3.74 9.37
C ILE A 20 -4.91 4.17 9.78
N ALA A 21 -4.56 5.44 9.57
CA ALA A 21 -3.25 6.02 9.88
C ALA A 21 -3.34 7.55 9.87
N ASN A 22 -2.54 8.18 10.73
CA ASN A 22 -2.25 9.59 10.65
C ASN A 22 -1.04 9.82 9.74
N LEU A 23 -1.21 10.66 8.72
CA LEU A 23 -0.14 11.05 7.81
C LEU A 23 0.33 12.45 8.17
N LEU A 24 1.64 12.65 8.06
CA LEU A 24 2.28 13.96 8.06
C LEU A 24 3.01 14.14 6.74
N ILE A 25 2.68 15.21 6.02
CA ILE A 25 3.29 15.53 4.73
C ILE A 25 4.01 16.87 4.87
N GLU A 26 5.32 16.85 4.74
CA GLU A 26 6.17 18.03 4.94
C GLU A 26 6.68 18.53 3.59
N PRO A 27 6.41 19.79 3.22
CA PRO A 27 7.01 20.40 2.05
C PRO A 27 8.51 20.62 2.27
N LEU A 28 9.28 20.43 1.20
CA LEU A 28 10.71 20.74 1.14
C LEU A 28 10.96 21.67 -0.04
N GLU A 29 11.98 22.52 0.09
CA GLU A 29 12.46 23.41 -0.98
C GLU A 29 11.31 24.21 -1.63
N GLY A 30 10.45 24.83 -0.82
CA GLY A 30 9.30 25.59 -1.32
C GLY A 30 8.24 24.74 -2.03
N GLY A 31 8.13 23.45 -1.67
CA GLY A 31 7.17 22.51 -2.24
C GLY A 31 7.61 21.87 -3.56
N LYS A 32 8.91 21.86 -3.86
CA LYS A 32 9.48 21.03 -4.93
C LYS A 32 9.41 19.54 -4.58
N PHE A 33 9.54 19.21 -3.29
CA PHE A 33 9.37 17.85 -2.79
C PHE A 33 8.45 17.82 -1.58
N PHE A 34 7.91 16.64 -1.30
CA PHE A 34 7.15 16.37 -0.09
C PHE A 34 7.61 15.08 0.55
N ASN A 35 8.06 15.11 1.81
CA ASN A 35 8.28 13.89 2.57
C ASN A 35 6.95 13.43 3.18
N VAL A 36 6.62 12.16 3.02
CA VAL A 36 5.43 11.55 3.62
C VAL A 36 5.85 10.65 4.78
N TYR A 37 5.23 10.89 5.93
CA TYR A 37 5.41 10.13 7.16
C TYR A 37 4.08 9.54 7.61
N THR A 38 4.15 8.39 8.27
CA THR A 38 3.06 7.94 9.16
C THR A 38 3.41 8.31 10.59
N LEU A 39 2.43 8.86 11.32
CA LEU A 39 2.52 9.15 12.74
C LEU A 39 1.82 8.03 13.53
N ASN A 40 2.63 7.28 14.28
CA ASN A 40 2.17 6.43 15.37
C ASN A 40 2.86 6.95 16.65
N ASN A 41 3.35 6.08 17.55
CA ASN A 41 4.22 6.46 18.66
C ASN A 41 5.50 7.20 18.20
N ASN A 42 5.91 6.99 16.96
CA ASN A 42 7.05 7.64 16.32
C ASN A 42 6.67 8.17 14.93
N LYS A 43 7.41 9.16 14.45
CA LYS A 43 7.36 9.66 13.07
C LYS A 43 8.15 8.72 12.16
N LYS A 44 7.46 7.94 11.32
CA LYS A 44 8.09 6.97 10.39
C LYS A 44 8.01 7.43 8.95
N PHE A 45 9.16 7.63 8.31
CA PHE A 45 9.27 7.97 6.89
C PHE A 45 8.71 6.84 6.01
N ARG A 46 8.04 7.22 4.92
CA ARG A 46 7.46 6.26 3.95
C ARG A 46 8.04 6.45 2.57
N TYR A 47 7.92 7.65 2.02
CA TYR A 47 8.41 7.98 0.70
C TYR A 47 8.49 9.50 0.52
N ARG A 48 9.14 9.92 -0.56
CA ARG A 48 9.17 11.31 -1.00
C ARG A 48 8.43 11.44 -2.33
N LEU A 49 7.63 12.49 -2.45
CA LEU A 49 6.99 12.90 -3.70
C LEU A 49 7.78 14.04 -4.31
N LYS A 50 7.89 14.06 -5.64
CA LYS A 50 8.43 15.18 -6.42
C LYS A 50 7.27 15.93 -7.06
N ASN A 51 7.24 17.25 -6.92
CA ASN A 51 6.21 18.12 -7.46
C ASN A 51 6.52 18.56 -8.90
N GLU A 52 6.71 17.57 -9.76
CA GLU A 52 7.04 17.78 -11.17
C GLU A 52 6.11 16.94 -12.03
N LYS A 53 5.74 17.48 -13.20
CA LYS A 53 4.97 16.75 -14.19
C LYS A 53 5.81 15.60 -14.74
N VAL A 54 5.28 14.39 -14.71
CA VAL A 54 5.93 13.21 -15.28
C VAL A 54 5.35 12.96 -16.68
N LYS A 55 6.22 12.84 -17.68
CA LYS A 55 5.80 12.45 -19.03
C LYS A 55 5.34 10.98 -19.04
N ARG A 56 4.42 10.66 -19.94
CA ARG A 56 3.76 9.34 -20.00
C ARG A 56 4.76 8.21 -20.26
N ASP A 57 5.70 8.42 -21.17
CA ASP A 57 6.78 7.48 -21.50
C ASP A 57 7.65 7.14 -20.29
N ILE A 58 8.08 8.16 -19.54
CA ILE A 58 8.89 7.99 -18.31
C ILE A 58 8.12 7.16 -17.27
N PHE A 59 6.82 7.44 -17.10
CA PHE A 59 5.98 6.67 -16.19
C PHE A 59 5.91 5.19 -16.57
N PHE A 60 5.66 4.89 -17.84
CA PHE A 60 5.54 3.49 -18.29
C PHE A 60 6.86 2.73 -18.25
N GLU A 61 7.99 3.38 -18.54
CA GLU A 61 9.30 2.77 -18.40
C GLU A 61 9.58 2.42 -16.93
N ALA A 62 9.35 3.36 -16.02
CA ALA A 62 9.51 3.12 -14.58
C ALA A 62 8.56 2.02 -14.07
N TRP A 63 7.32 1.99 -14.55
CA TRP A 63 6.35 0.95 -14.20
C TRP A 63 6.81 -0.43 -14.68
N LYS A 64 7.30 -0.57 -15.91
CA LYS A 64 7.85 -1.83 -16.42
C LYS A 64 9.05 -2.31 -15.59
N ARG A 65 10.01 -1.42 -15.31
CA ARG A 65 11.18 -1.75 -14.46
C ARG A 65 10.78 -2.20 -13.06
N SER A 66 9.65 -1.73 -12.53
CA SER A 66 9.22 -2.15 -11.20
C SER A 66 8.88 -3.65 -11.09
N PHE A 67 8.65 -4.33 -12.23
CA PHE A 67 8.47 -5.78 -12.26
C PHE A 67 9.78 -6.57 -12.09
N GLU A 68 10.94 -5.94 -12.29
CA GLU A 68 12.26 -6.54 -12.10
C GLU A 68 12.72 -6.50 -10.64
N PHE A 69 12.01 -5.78 -9.78
CA PHE A 69 12.38 -5.64 -8.37
C PHE A 69 12.11 -6.92 -7.60
N GLU A 70 13.00 -7.28 -6.66
CA GLU A 70 12.87 -8.45 -5.77
C GLU A 70 11.53 -8.51 -5.01
N MET A 71 10.85 -7.37 -4.86
CA MET A 71 9.53 -7.28 -4.24
C MET A 71 8.41 -8.00 -4.99
N MET A 72 8.68 -8.49 -6.21
CA MET A 72 7.72 -9.25 -7.03
C MET A 72 7.79 -10.77 -6.81
N ASN A 73 8.70 -11.25 -5.95
CA ASN A 73 8.89 -12.68 -5.67
C ASN A 73 7.96 -13.23 -4.57
N TYR A 74 6.89 -12.51 -4.24
CA TYR A 74 5.92 -12.94 -3.24
C TYR A 74 4.54 -12.33 -3.48
N LEU A 75 3.51 -13.02 -3.00
CA LEU A 75 2.14 -12.56 -3.13
C LEU A 75 1.92 -11.36 -2.19
N ILE A 76 1.51 -10.23 -2.74
CA ILE A 76 1.03 -9.07 -1.97
C ILE A 76 -0.42 -8.80 -2.35
N ILE A 77 -1.30 -8.78 -1.36
CA ILE A 77 -2.69 -8.37 -1.53
C ILE A 77 -2.98 -7.28 -0.53
N THR A 78 -3.60 -6.21 -0.98
CA THR A 78 -4.02 -5.14 -0.07
C THR A 78 -5.37 -4.57 -0.45
N ARG A 79 -6.20 -4.30 0.56
CA ARG A 79 -7.49 -3.61 0.41
C ARG A 79 -7.68 -2.67 1.57
N VAL A 80 -8.15 -1.46 1.27
CA VAL A 80 -8.62 -0.52 2.28
C VAL A 80 -10.10 -0.28 2.06
N SER A 81 -10.91 -0.41 3.11
CA SER A 81 -12.36 -0.25 3.05
C SER A 81 -12.90 0.09 4.44
N GLN A 82 -13.84 1.03 4.54
CA GLN A 82 -14.58 1.30 5.79
C GLN A 82 -13.71 1.50 7.06
N GLY A 83 -12.53 2.12 6.94
CA GLY A 83 -11.64 2.31 8.10
C GLY A 83 -10.82 1.07 8.49
N GLU A 84 -10.82 0.05 7.64
CA GLU A 84 -10.02 -1.15 7.78
C GLU A 84 -9.02 -1.27 6.63
N HIS A 85 -7.85 -1.81 6.94
CA HIS A 85 -6.80 -2.13 5.99
C HIS A 85 -6.41 -3.59 6.12
N ILE A 86 -6.72 -4.35 5.08
CA ILE A 86 -6.25 -5.70 4.88
C ILE A 86 -4.92 -5.61 4.13
N TYR A 87 -3.89 -6.21 4.72
CA TYR A 87 -2.60 -6.40 4.08
C TYR A 87 -2.18 -7.85 4.23
N MET A 88 -1.89 -8.50 3.11
CA MET A 88 -1.43 -9.87 3.06
C MET A 88 -0.11 -9.93 2.30
N ARG A 89 0.88 -10.58 2.92
CA ARG A 89 2.16 -10.91 2.29
C ARG A 89 2.37 -12.41 2.41
N ASN A 90 2.34 -13.13 1.29
CA ASN A 90 2.27 -14.59 1.26
C ASN A 90 1.15 -15.11 2.17
N ASN A 91 1.51 -15.90 3.18
CA ASN A 91 0.58 -16.47 4.14
C ASN A 91 0.45 -15.64 5.43
N TYR A 92 1.04 -14.44 5.47
CA TYR A 92 0.93 -13.53 6.60
C TYR A 92 -0.15 -12.50 6.34
N LEU A 93 -1.17 -12.51 7.18
CA LEU A 93 -2.31 -11.61 7.10
C LEU A 93 -2.27 -10.60 8.24
N GLN A 94 -2.49 -9.35 7.88
CA GLN A 94 -2.62 -8.23 8.80
C GLN A 94 -3.95 -7.52 8.56
N TYR A 95 -4.72 -7.34 9.64
CA TYR A 95 -5.84 -6.41 9.67
C TYR A 95 -5.44 -5.21 10.51
N LYS A 96 -5.66 -4.02 9.97
CA LYS A 96 -5.39 -2.76 10.66
C LYS A 96 -6.64 -1.90 10.67
N THR A 97 -6.97 -1.37 11.85
CA THR A 97 -7.99 -0.36 12.07
C THR A 97 -7.34 0.87 12.70
N GLU A 98 -8.13 1.89 13.04
CA GLU A 98 -7.66 3.00 13.88
C GLU A 98 -7.25 2.54 15.29
N THR A 99 -7.93 1.53 15.84
CA THR A 99 -7.75 1.07 17.23
C THR A 99 -6.62 0.06 17.39
N GLY A 100 -6.18 -0.60 16.32
CA GLY A 100 -5.13 -1.60 16.46
C GLY A 100 -4.75 -2.35 15.19
N ILE A 101 -3.84 -3.31 15.37
CA ILE A 101 -3.34 -4.19 14.32
C ILE A 101 -3.38 -5.62 14.82
N THR A 102 -4.03 -6.51 14.07
CA THR A 102 -3.96 -7.95 14.31
C THR A 102 -3.19 -8.63 13.18
N LYS A 103 -2.45 -9.67 13.54
CA LYS A 103 -1.50 -10.35 12.66
C LYS A 103 -1.60 -11.86 12.85
N LYS A 104 -1.71 -12.62 11.77
CA LYS A 104 -1.73 -14.09 11.84
C LYS A 104 -1.19 -14.73 10.57
N LYS A 105 -0.63 -15.94 10.72
CA LYS A 105 -0.39 -16.84 9.58
C LYS A 105 -1.70 -17.52 9.19
N ILE A 106 -1.91 -17.72 7.91
CA ILE A 106 -3.09 -18.40 7.34
C ILE A 106 -2.65 -19.49 6.36
N ASN A 107 -3.52 -20.43 6.03
CA ASN A 107 -3.24 -21.44 5.00
C ASN A 107 -3.74 -20.98 3.62
N THR A 108 -3.40 -21.73 2.57
CA THR A 108 -3.79 -21.42 1.18
C THR A 108 -5.30 -21.31 1.01
N GLN A 109 -6.08 -22.20 1.64
CA GLN A 109 -7.54 -22.16 1.56
C GLN A 109 -8.10 -20.84 2.08
N LYS A 110 -7.55 -20.32 3.18
CA LYS A 110 -7.99 -19.05 3.75
C LYS A 110 -7.52 -17.85 2.92
N ILE A 111 -6.39 -17.94 2.22
CA ILE A 111 -5.97 -16.93 1.23
C ILE A 111 -7.05 -16.82 0.15
N LEU A 112 -7.45 -17.95 -0.45
CA LEU A 112 -8.45 -18.00 -1.52
C LEU A 112 -9.80 -17.43 -1.05
N GLU A 113 -10.27 -17.83 0.13
CA GLU A 113 -11.51 -17.33 0.73
C GLU A 113 -11.49 -15.80 0.89
N ILE A 114 -10.45 -15.25 1.51
CA ILE A 114 -10.31 -13.80 1.74
C ILE A 114 -10.25 -13.06 0.41
N THR A 115 -9.45 -13.56 -0.55
CA THR A 115 -9.32 -12.90 -1.86
C THR A 115 -10.63 -12.85 -2.63
N SER A 116 -11.43 -13.91 -2.56
CA SER A 116 -12.76 -13.95 -3.16
C SER A 116 -13.71 -12.96 -2.49
N GLN A 117 -13.70 -12.87 -1.16
CA GLN A 117 -14.50 -11.88 -0.40
C GLN A 117 -14.12 -10.44 -0.74
N ILE A 118 -12.87 -10.20 -1.15
CA ILE A 118 -12.43 -8.87 -1.57
C ILE A 118 -12.55 -8.58 -3.06
N GLY A 119 -13.19 -9.48 -3.83
CA GLY A 119 -13.49 -9.28 -5.24
C GLY A 119 -12.33 -9.61 -6.18
N ILE A 120 -11.32 -10.35 -5.72
CA ILE A 120 -10.25 -10.86 -6.60
C ILE A 120 -10.63 -12.28 -7.04
N SER A 121 -10.63 -12.51 -8.35
CA SER A 121 -10.94 -13.83 -8.92
C SER A 121 -10.00 -14.91 -8.38
N LYS A 122 -10.57 -16.06 -8.04
CA LYS A 122 -9.85 -17.23 -7.53
C LYS A 122 -8.80 -17.70 -8.55
N GLU A 123 -9.14 -17.66 -9.84
CA GLU A 123 -8.28 -18.07 -10.94
C GLU A 123 -6.99 -17.23 -10.99
N ILE A 124 -7.09 -15.92 -10.74
CA ILE A 124 -5.94 -15.01 -10.69
C ILE A 124 -5.00 -15.38 -9.53
N ILE A 125 -5.56 -15.63 -8.35
CA ILE A 125 -4.77 -16.00 -7.17
C ILE A 125 -4.13 -17.37 -7.33
N SER A 126 -4.86 -18.35 -7.87
CA SER A 126 -4.31 -19.67 -8.16
C SER A 126 -3.14 -19.60 -9.15
N LYS A 127 -3.24 -18.77 -10.21
CA LYS A 127 -2.13 -18.54 -11.15
C LYS A 127 -0.92 -17.91 -10.44
N ALA A 128 -1.13 -16.88 -9.63
CA ALA A 128 -0.06 -16.22 -8.90
C ALA A 128 0.67 -17.18 -7.94
N LEU A 129 -0.07 -17.97 -7.18
CA LEU A 129 0.51 -18.96 -6.26
C LEU A 129 1.32 -20.04 -7.00
N LYS A 130 0.86 -20.50 -8.18
CA LYS A 130 1.62 -21.44 -9.02
C LYS A 130 2.95 -20.86 -9.49
N VAL A 131 2.97 -19.60 -9.96
CA VAL A 131 4.20 -18.91 -10.36
C VAL A 131 5.19 -18.79 -9.19
N LEU A 132 4.67 -18.66 -7.96
CA LEU A 132 5.46 -18.61 -6.73
C LEU A 132 5.86 -19.98 -6.17
N GLY A 133 5.62 -21.07 -6.91
CA GLY A 133 5.98 -22.43 -6.51
C GLY A 133 5.19 -22.96 -5.31
N LYS A 134 3.96 -22.47 -5.09
CA LYS A 134 3.06 -22.96 -4.03
C LYS A 134 2.10 -24.01 -4.59
N ASN A 135 1.90 -25.08 -3.84
CA ASN A 135 0.84 -26.06 -4.13
C ASN A 135 -0.53 -25.40 -3.87
N VAL A 136 -1.37 -25.38 -4.90
CA VAL A 136 -2.74 -24.80 -4.89
C VAL A 136 -3.74 -25.89 -5.17
#